data_AF-A0A1Y3B8W6-F1
#
_entry.id   AF-A0A1Y3B8W6-F1
#
_cell.length_a   1.000
_cell.length_b   1.000
_cell.length_c   1.000
_cell.angle_alpha   90.00
_cell.angle_beta   90.00
_cell.angle_gamma   90.00
#
_symmetry.space_group_name_H-M   'P 1'
#
loop_
_entity.id
_entity.type
_entity.pdbx_description
1 polymer ?
#
loop_
_entity_poly.entity_id
_entity_poly.type
_entity_poly.pdbx_seq_one_letter_code
_entity_poly.pdbx_strand_id
1 'polypeptide(L)'
;MNMAKKIAFANGIMKRVVTYDGEIFDPSGTLTGGAENRDEPTLTIIGDIKLIEEELHLHRIRQQQVEHEYQQLNRNSKQYYDKKSKLSLKQKEIELLNLRLQESSHCVTMKEIEDMQTRIKDEEKLLKKLADEKKIII
;
A
#
# COMPACT_ATOMS: atom_id res chain seq x y z
N MET A 1 -60.03 7.57 22.51
CA MET A 1 -60.62 8.88 22.90
C MET A 1 -61.09 8.99 24.37
N ASN A 2 -62.08 8.21 24.83
CA ASN A 2 -62.71 8.43 26.16
C ASN A 2 -61.79 8.26 27.38
N MET A 3 -60.76 7.41 27.31
CA MET A 3 -59.86 7.16 28.44
C MET A 3 -58.86 8.31 28.65
N ALA A 4 -58.24 8.82 27.57
CA ALA A 4 -57.29 9.93 27.66
C ALA A 4 -57.94 11.20 28.23
N LYS A 5 -59.16 11.53 27.79
CA LYS A 5 -59.95 12.62 28.36
C LYS A 5 -60.27 12.39 29.84
N LYS A 6 -60.71 11.18 30.23
CA LYS A 6 -61.00 10.86 31.63
C LYS A 6 -59.75 11.00 32.52
N ILE A 7 -58.59 10.56 32.04
CA ILE A 7 -57.33 10.63 32.79
C ILE A 7 -56.84 12.07 32.91
N ALA A 8 -56.86 12.85 31.81
CA ALA A 8 -56.40 14.23 31.82
C ALA A 8 -57.16 15.08 32.83
N PHE A 9 -58.50 14.93 32.91
CA PHE A 9 -59.36 15.74 33.78
C PHE A 9 -59.74 15.07 35.12
N ALA A 10 -59.12 13.94 35.48
CA ALA A 10 -59.39 13.30 36.77
C ALA A 10 -58.83 14.12 37.94
N ASN A 11 -59.63 14.29 39.00
CA ASN A 11 -59.22 14.95 40.23
C ASN A 11 -58.00 14.23 40.84
N GLY A 12 -56.91 14.96 41.06
CA GLY A 12 -55.64 14.43 41.58
C GLY A 12 -54.60 14.05 40.50
N ILE A 13 -54.99 13.96 39.22
CA ILE A 13 -54.04 13.80 38.11
C ILE A 13 -53.82 15.15 37.44
N MET A 14 -54.84 15.73 36.79
CA MET A 14 -54.75 17.01 36.07
C MET A 14 -53.42 17.21 35.30
N LYS A 15 -53.10 16.27 34.39
CA LYS A 15 -51.90 16.34 33.54
C LYS A 15 -52.25 16.30 32.06
N ARG A 16 -51.35 16.84 31.24
CA ARG A 16 -51.40 16.72 29.78
C ARG A 16 -51.27 15.25 29.36
N VAL A 17 -52.23 14.76 28.58
CA VAL A 17 -52.26 13.39 28.05
C VAL A 17 -52.26 13.45 26.53
N VAL A 18 -51.47 12.59 25.88
CA VAL A 18 -51.42 12.44 24.42
C VAL A 18 -51.88 11.03 24.06
N THR A 19 -52.80 10.89 23.11
CA THR A 19 -53.22 9.57 22.62
C THR A 19 -52.19 8.97 21.66
N TYR A 20 -52.30 7.67 21.37
CA TYR A 20 -51.46 7.02 20.36
C TYR A 20 -51.61 7.69 18.98
N ASP A 21 -52.81 8.18 18.68
CA ASP A 21 -53.14 8.89 17.44
C ASP A 21 -52.71 10.38 17.47
N GLY A 22 -52.04 10.84 18.53
CA GLY A 22 -51.48 12.19 18.65
C GLY A 22 -52.41 13.28 19.17
N GLU A 23 -53.63 12.95 19.62
CA GLU A 23 -54.56 13.91 20.21
C GLU A 23 -54.08 14.36 21.59
N ILE A 24 -54.12 15.67 21.86
CA ILE A 24 -53.65 16.25 23.12
C ILE A 24 -54.84 16.71 23.96
N PHE A 25 -54.86 16.26 25.22
CA PHE A 25 -55.82 16.66 26.24
C PHE A 25 -55.07 17.37 27.38
N ASP A 26 -55.23 18.68 27.50
CA ASP A 26 -54.62 19.51 28.54
C ASP A 26 -55.69 20.11 29.46
N PRO A 27 -55.61 19.91 30.79
CA PRO A 27 -56.48 20.55 31.78
C PRO A 27 -56.48 22.08 31.75
N SER A 28 -55.43 22.68 31.17
CA SER A 28 -55.28 24.13 31.01
C SER A 28 -56.18 24.73 29.93
N GLY A 29 -56.99 23.91 29.25
CA GLY A 29 -58.00 24.36 28.27
C GLY A 29 -57.65 24.06 26.81
N THR A 30 -56.56 23.33 26.55
CA THR A 30 -56.15 22.96 25.20
C THR A 30 -56.59 21.53 24.87
N LEU A 31 -57.52 21.39 23.93
CA LEU A 31 -57.94 20.12 23.36
C LEU A 31 -57.74 20.20 21.84
N THR A 32 -56.64 19.65 21.34
CA THR A 32 -56.38 19.62 19.89
C THR A 32 -56.89 18.30 19.33
N GLY A 33 -58.11 18.33 18.80
CA GLY A 33 -58.66 17.28 17.94
C GLY A 33 -58.68 17.81 16.51
N GLY A 34 -57.67 17.46 15.72
CA GLY A 34 -57.51 17.89 14.34
C GLY A 34 -56.83 16.79 13.52
N ALA A 35 -57.07 16.81 12.21
CA ALA A 35 -56.77 15.74 11.25
C ALA A 35 -55.41 15.05 11.45
N GLU A 36 -55.43 13.73 11.27
CA GLU A 36 -54.26 12.86 11.24
C GLU A 36 -53.18 13.45 10.32
N ASN A 37 -52.05 13.87 10.91
CA ASN A 37 -50.88 14.23 10.13
C ASN A 37 -50.36 12.94 9.50
N ARG A 38 -50.63 12.77 8.20
CA ARG A 38 -50.18 11.61 7.40
C ARG A 38 -48.69 11.69 7.01
N ASP A 39 -47.98 12.68 7.51
CA ASP A 39 -46.55 12.83 7.29
C ASP A 39 -45.79 11.85 8.18
N GLU A 40 -44.65 11.37 7.65
CA GLU A 40 -43.77 10.47 8.38
C GLU A 40 -43.33 11.12 9.71
N PRO A 41 -43.38 10.39 10.84
CA PRO A 41 -43.07 10.97 12.14
C PRO A 41 -41.64 11.52 12.14
N THR A 42 -41.47 12.82 12.43
CA THR A 42 -40.15 13.48 12.44
C THR A 42 -39.14 12.77 13.35
N LEU A 43 -39.60 12.15 14.43
CA LEU A 43 -38.77 11.35 15.33
C LEU A 43 -38.21 10.08 14.66
N THR A 44 -38.96 9.46 13.75
CA THR A 44 -38.48 8.32 12.95
C THR A 44 -37.34 8.77 12.05
N ILE A 45 -37.53 9.87 11.32
CA ILE A 45 -36.50 10.45 10.44
C ILE A 45 -35.22 10.79 11.24
N ILE A 46 -35.36 11.36 12.44
CA ILE A 46 -34.20 11.65 13.31
C ILE A 46 -33.51 10.36 13.77
N GLY A 47 -34.27 9.29 14.04
CA GLY A 47 -33.73 7.97 14.36
C GLY A 47 -32.90 7.41 13.21
N ASP A 48 -33.42 7.46 12.00
CA ASP A 48 -32.73 6.99 10.80
C ASP A 48 -31.46 7.79 10.51
N ILE A 49 -31.52 9.13 10.66
CA ILE A 49 -30.34 9.99 10.53
C ILE A 49 -29.25 9.58 11.51
N LYS A 50 -29.61 9.31 12.79
CA LYS A 50 -28.62 8.88 13.79
C LYS A 50 -27.95 7.56 13.41
N LEU A 51 -28.72 6.59 12.91
CA LEU A 51 -28.16 5.31 12.45
C LEU A 51 -27.17 5.52 11.30
N ILE A 52 -27.52 6.35 10.33
CA ILE A 52 -26.64 6.69 9.21
C ILE A 52 -25.38 7.42 9.69
N GLU A 53 -25.50 8.33 10.67
CA GLU A 53 -24.36 9.04 11.26
C GLU A 53 -23.40 8.09 11.98
N GLU A 54 -23.93 7.10 12.71
CA GLU A 54 -23.13 6.07 13.38
C GLU A 54 -22.39 5.18 12.38
N GLU A 55 -23.07 4.73 11.32
CA GLU A 55 -22.45 3.96 10.24
C GLU A 55 -21.36 4.76 9.52
N LEU A 56 -21.64 6.04 9.21
CA LEU A 56 -20.68 6.94 8.58
C LEU A 56 -19.43 7.12 9.46
N HIS A 57 -19.62 7.25 10.76
CA HIS A 57 -18.52 7.38 11.72
C HIS A 57 -17.65 6.11 11.74
N LEU A 58 -18.26 4.92 11.76
CA LEU A 58 -17.55 3.64 11.70
C LEU A 58 -16.75 3.50 10.39
N HIS A 59 -17.36 3.86 9.25
CA HIS A 59 -16.69 3.84 7.96
C HIS A 59 -15.51 4.80 7.89
N ARG A 60 -15.61 6.00 8.48
CA ARG A 60 -14.51 6.95 8.56
C ARG A 60 -13.35 6.43 9.39
N ILE A 61 -13.61 5.81 10.54
CA ILE A 61 -12.56 5.19 11.37
C ILE A 61 -11.84 4.09 10.56
N ARG A 62 -12.60 3.21 9.91
CA ARG A 62 -12.03 2.14 9.10
C ARG A 62 -11.20 2.69 7.94
N GLN A 63 -11.67 3.75 7.29
CA GLN A 63 -10.92 4.42 6.23
C GLN A 63 -9.59 4.97 6.74
N GLN A 64 -9.58 5.63 7.91
CA GLN A 64 -8.35 6.16 8.51
C GLN A 64 -7.35 5.05 8.86
N GLN A 65 -7.83 3.91 9.36
CA GLN A 65 -6.99 2.75 9.66
C GLN A 65 -6.32 2.19 8.38
N VAL A 66 -7.12 1.96 7.33
CA VAL A 66 -6.62 1.46 6.05
C VAL A 66 -5.65 2.44 5.41
N GLU A 67 -5.92 3.74 5.46
CA GLU A 67 -5.02 4.78 4.94
C GLU A 67 -3.68 4.77 5.69
N HIS A 68 -3.70 4.60 7.01
CA HIS A 68 -2.47 4.51 7.80
C HIS A 68 -1.64 3.26 7.45
N GLU A 69 -2.28 2.11 7.28
CA GLU A 69 -1.61 0.89 6.81
C GLU A 69 -1.02 1.05 5.41
N TYR A 70 -1.78 1.67 4.49
CA TYR A 70 -1.33 1.96 3.14
C TYR A 70 -0.09 2.86 3.13
N GLN A 71 -0.08 3.90 3.95
CA GLN A 71 1.08 4.80 4.07
C GLN A 71 2.33 4.08 4.59
N GLN A 72 2.19 3.18 5.56
CA GLN A 72 3.30 2.36 6.03
C GLN A 72 3.84 1.44 4.94
N LEU A 73 2.95 0.76 4.21
CA LEU A 73 3.32 -0.11 3.10
C LEU A 73 4.02 0.67 1.99
N ASN A 74 3.52 1.86 1.66
CA ASN A 74 4.10 2.73 0.63
C ASN A 74 5.52 3.21 1.00
N ARG A 75 5.77 3.52 2.28
CA ARG A 75 7.13 3.83 2.76
C ARG A 75 8.09 2.66 2.55
N ASN A 76 7.65 1.44 2.86
CA ASN A 76 8.46 0.23 2.66
C ASN A 76 8.71 -0.04 1.17
N SER A 77 7.68 0.15 0.34
CA SER A 77 7.78 0.04 -1.12
C SER A 77 8.83 1.01 -1.68
N LYS A 78 8.79 2.28 -1.28
CA LYS A 78 9.78 3.29 -1.70
C LYS A 78 11.21 2.88 -1.32
N GLN A 79 11.42 2.44 -0.08
CA GLN A 79 12.74 1.95 0.36
C GLN A 79 13.21 0.73 -0.44
N TYR A 80 12.29 -0.18 -0.79
CA TYR A 80 12.61 -1.32 -1.64
C TYR A 80 13.05 -0.89 -3.03
N TYR A 81 12.32 0.02 -3.68
CA TYR A 81 12.69 0.52 -5.01
C TYR A 81 14.03 1.27 -4.99
N ASP A 82 14.29 2.07 -3.95
CA ASP A 82 15.58 2.75 -3.76
C ASP A 82 16.73 1.74 -3.66
N LYS A 83 16.58 0.69 -2.84
CA LYS A 83 17.59 -0.38 -2.71
C LYS A 83 17.74 -1.18 -4.01
N LYS A 84 16.64 -1.49 -4.70
CA LYS A 84 16.65 -2.20 -5.99
C LYS A 84 17.41 -1.41 -7.06
N SER A 85 17.22 -0.10 -7.11
CA SER A 85 17.95 0.78 -8.02
C SER A 85 19.45 0.76 -7.71
N LYS A 86 19.84 0.91 -6.44
CA LYS A 86 21.25 0.80 -6.01
C LYS A 86 21.86 -0.55 -6.36
N LEU A 87 21.11 -1.64 -6.17
CA LEU A 87 21.56 -2.99 -6.51
C LEU A 87 21.80 -3.15 -8.02
N SER A 88 20.89 -2.63 -8.86
CA SER A 88 21.05 -2.64 -10.32
C SER A 88 22.28 -1.84 -10.77
N LEU A 89 22.55 -0.68 -10.15
CA LEU A 89 23.76 0.09 -10.42
C LEU A 89 25.02 -0.68 -10.06
N LYS A 90 25.04 -1.36 -8.90
CA LYS A 90 26.18 -2.18 -8.47
C LYS A 90 26.40 -3.40 -9.36
N GLN A 91 25.34 -4.04 -9.84
CA GLN A 91 25.46 -5.13 -10.82
C GLN A 91 26.12 -4.66 -12.11
N LYS A 92 25.68 -3.53 -12.67
CA LYS A 92 26.29 -2.93 -13.85
C LYS A 92 27.75 -2.53 -13.62
N GLU A 93 28.07 -2.01 -12.43
CA GLU A 93 29.45 -1.67 -12.06
C GLU A 93 30.34 -2.92 -12.06
N ILE A 94 29.86 -4.04 -11.51
CA ILE A 94 30.58 -5.31 -11.54
C ILE A 94 30.78 -5.80 -12.99
N GLU A 95 29.76 -5.73 -13.83
CA GLU A 95 29.86 -6.09 -15.25
C GLU A 95 30.93 -5.26 -15.98
N LEU A 96 30.94 -3.94 -15.76
CA LEU A 96 31.95 -3.04 -16.34
C LEU A 96 33.36 -3.33 -15.82
N LEU A 97 33.51 -3.63 -14.53
CA LEU A 97 34.80 -4.00 -13.96
C LEU A 97 35.31 -5.32 -14.52
N ASN A 98 34.43 -6.30 -14.70
CA ASN A 98 34.77 -7.58 -15.32
C ASN A 98 35.21 -7.40 -16.77
N LEU A 99 34.50 -6.57 -17.54
CA LEU A 99 34.91 -6.23 -18.91
C LEU A 99 36.29 -5.58 -18.93
N ARG A 100 36.54 -4.60 -18.08
CA ARG A 100 37.85 -3.94 -17.96
C ARG A 100 38.95 -4.88 -17.50
N LEU A 101 38.65 -5.87 -16.66
CA LEU A 101 39.59 -6.91 -16.25
C LEU A 101 39.97 -7.81 -17.43
N GLN A 102 39.01 -8.17 -18.28
CA GLN A 102 39.26 -8.94 -19.50
C GLN A 102 40.04 -8.14 -20.55
N GLU A 103 39.70 -6.86 -20.71
CA GLU A 103 40.38 -5.93 -21.63
C GLU A 103 41.67 -5.34 -21.06
N SER A 104 41.97 -5.63 -19.79
CA SER A 104 43.16 -5.11 -19.11
C SER A 104 44.40 -5.44 -19.92
N SER A 105 45.25 -4.43 -20.08
CA SER A 105 46.57 -4.57 -20.72
C SER A 105 47.34 -5.75 -20.16
N HIS A 106 47.13 -6.12 -18.88
CA HIS A 106 47.76 -7.27 -18.28
C HIS A 106 47.37 -8.61 -18.95
N CYS A 107 46.12 -8.79 -19.36
CA CYS A 107 45.68 -10.03 -20.03
C CYS A 107 46.25 -10.11 -21.46
N VAL A 108 46.25 -8.97 -22.17
CA VAL A 108 46.83 -8.84 -23.51
C VAL A 108 48.35 -9.06 -23.47
N THR A 109 49.05 -8.34 -22.60
CA THR A 109 50.50 -8.46 -22.43
C THR A 109 50.91 -9.85 -21.94
N MET A 110 50.12 -10.51 -21.08
CA MET A 110 50.45 -11.85 -20.61
C MET A 110 50.30 -12.90 -21.74
N LYS A 111 49.29 -12.75 -22.61
CA LYS A 111 49.19 -13.54 -23.85
C LYS A 111 50.37 -13.28 -24.79
N GLU A 112 50.73 -12.02 -25.00
CA GLU A 112 51.88 -11.67 -25.84
C GLU A 112 53.19 -12.26 -25.30
N ILE A 113 53.37 -12.27 -23.97
CA ILE A 113 54.52 -12.92 -23.32
C ILE A 113 54.51 -14.43 -23.56
N GLU A 114 53.36 -15.10 -23.41
CA GLU A 114 53.23 -16.54 -23.69
C GLU A 114 53.53 -16.87 -25.17
N ASP A 115 53.04 -16.06 -26.10
CA ASP A 115 53.30 -16.20 -27.54
C ASP A 115 54.78 -15.98 -27.87
N MET A 116 55.44 -14.99 -27.25
CA MET A 116 56.88 -14.79 -27.42
C MET A 116 57.69 -15.96 -26.84
N GLN A 117 57.31 -16.49 -25.67
CA GLN A 117 57.99 -17.63 -25.05
C GLN A 117 57.87 -18.91 -25.89
N THR A 118 56.71 -19.16 -26.50
CA THR A 118 56.54 -20.30 -27.40
C THR A 118 57.39 -20.17 -28.66
N ARG A 119 57.43 -18.98 -29.27
CA ARG A 119 58.30 -18.71 -30.43
C ARG A 119 59.77 -18.91 -30.13
N ILE A 120 60.25 -18.41 -28.98
CA ILE A 120 61.64 -18.63 -28.55
C ILE A 120 61.95 -20.13 -28.42
N LYS A 121 61.06 -20.91 -27.79
CA LYS A 121 61.23 -22.37 -27.69
C LYS A 121 61.29 -23.06 -29.04
N ASP A 122 60.47 -22.63 -30.00
CA ASP A 122 60.44 -23.24 -31.32
C ASP A 122 61.67 -22.84 -32.16
N GLU A 123 62.13 -21.59 -32.07
CA GLU A 123 63.39 -21.15 -32.67
C GLU A 123 64.61 -21.87 -32.06
N GLU A 124 64.66 -22.06 -30.74
CA GLU A 124 65.70 -22.84 -30.06
C GLU A 124 65.72 -24.30 -30.53
N LYS A 125 64.55 -24.92 -30.71
CA LYS A 125 64.44 -26.27 -31.27
C LYS A 125 64.92 -26.31 -32.71
N LEU A 126 64.59 -25.31 -33.53
CA LEU A 126 65.02 -25.22 -34.91
C LEU A 126 66.56 -25.08 -35.00
N LEU A 127 67.13 -24.20 -34.17
CA LEU A 127 68.58 -24.02 -34.06
C LEU A 127 69.30 -25.30 -33.64
N LYS A 128 68.75 -26.06 -32.68
CA LYS A 128 69.29 -27.37 -32.31
C LYS A 128 69.28 -28.35 -33.47
N LYS A 129 68.15 -28.49 -34.18
CA LYS A 129 68.06 -29.38 -35.35
C LYS A 129 69.08 -29.02 -36.43
N LEU A 130 69.20 -27.73 -36.75
CA LEU A 130 70.18 -27.25 -37.74
C LEU A 130 71.63 -27.46 -37.28
N ALA A 131 71.93 -27.31 -35.99
CA ALA A 131 73.26 -27.58 -35.44
C ALA A 131 73.61 -29.08 -35.48
N ASP A 132 72.63 -29.96 -35.22
CA ASP A 132 72.80 -31.40 -35.30
C ASP A 132 72.97 -31.86 -36.76
N GLU A 133 72.24 -31.29 -37.71
CA GLU A 133 72.42 -31.53 -39.15
C GLU A 133 73.81 -31.07 -39.64
N LYS A 134 74.32 -29.94 -39.15
CA LYS A 134 75.63 -29.41 -39.53
C LYS A 134 76.79 -30.28 -39.02
N LYS A 135 76.61 -31.00 -37.91
CA LYS A 135 77.59 -31.97 -37.38
C LYS A 135 77.64 -33.28 -38.18
N ILE A 136 76.62 -33.58 -38.98
CA ILE A 136 76.56 -34.80 -39.81
C ILE A 136 77.29 -34.59 -41.15
N ILE A 137 77.54 -33.33 -41.54
CA ILE A 137 78.09 -32.95 -42.85
C ILE A 137 79.60 -32.64 -42.81
N ILE A 138 80.23 -32.63 -41.61
CA ILE A 138 81.68 -32.46 -41.41
C ILE A 138 82.28 -33.79 -40.97
#